data_AF-A0A8J6N8U0-F1
#
_entry.id   AF-A0A8J6N8U0-F1
#
_cell.length_a   1.000
_cell.length_b   1.000
_cell.length_c   1.000
_cell.angle_alpha   90.00
_cell.angle_beta   90.00
_cell.angle_gamma   90.00
#
_symmetry.space_group_name_H-M   'P 1'
#
loop_
_entity.id
_entity.type
_entity.pdbx_description
1 polymer ?
#
loop_
_entity_poly.entity_id
_entity_poly.type
_entity_poly.pdbx_seq_one_letter_code
_entity_poly.pdbx_strand_id
1 'polypeptide(L)'
;RDELRIVGDQLGAPTPARLIADVTACVLAGLKNRSIVDIPAEQQGIFHLTTAGFTSWHGFAEAILQFSDDLQERQVRLLSIPSHDYPTPAQRPQNSRLDCTRLQQTFGLHLPNWQNALRLTLDTQ
;
A
#
# COMPACT_ATOMS: atom_id res chain seq x y z
N ARG A 1 -6.50 17.19 -18.94
CA ARG A 1 -6.21 18.25 -17.96
C ARG A 1 -4.71 18.28 -17.82
N ASP A 2 -4.11 19.45 -17.96
CA ASP A 2 -2.65 19.56 -18.04
C ASP A 2 -2.02 19.66 -16.65
N GLU A 3 -2.84 19.92 -15.62
CA GLU A 3 -2.43 20.00 -14.22
C GLU A 3 -3.40 19.23 -13.30
N LEU A 4 -2.83 18.53 -12.32
CA LEU A 4 -3.54 17.85 -11.23
C LEU A 4 -3.02 18.33 -9.88
N ARG A 5 -3.93 18.76 -9.01
CA ARG A 5 -3.65 19.13 -7.62
C ARG A 5 -3.87 17.92 -6.73
N ILE A 6 -2.85 17.48 -6.01
CA ILE A 6 -2.87 16.24 -5.24
C ILE A 6 -2.36 16.49 -3.83
N VAL A 7 -3.04 15.91 -2.84
CA VAL A 7 -2.74 16.09 -1.42
C VAL A 7 -1.34 15.57 -1.07
N GLY A 8 -0.50 16.42 -0.47
CA GLY A 8 0.89 16.11 -0.13
C GLY A 8 1.17 15.80 1.34
N ASP A 9 0.22 16.11 2.23
CA ASP A 9 0.39 16.05 3.71
C ASP A 9 -0.31 14.86 4.38
N GLN A 10 -0.89 13.95 3.60
CA GLN A 10 -1.47 12.68 4.08
C GLN A 10 -0.56 11.51 3.71
N LEU A 11 -0.01 10.82 4.72
CA LEU A 11 0.96 9.74 4.56
C LEU A 11 0.30 8.36 4.71
N GLY A 12 0.70 7.41 3.86
CA GLY A 12 0.26 6.02 3.89
C GLY A 12 1.16 5.10 3.07
N ALA A 13 0.75 3.84 2.90
CA ALA A 13 1.51 2.83 2.15
C ALA A 13 0.64 2.22 1.04
N PRO A 14 0.88 2.56 -0.25
CA PRO A 14 0.11 2.01 -1.37
C PRO A 14 0.24 0.49 -1.44
N THR A 15 -0.87 -0.22 -1.24
CA THR A 15 -0.88 -1.68 -1.11
C THR A 15 -1.77 -2.30 -2.18
N PRO A 16 -1.23 -3.03 -3.17
CA PRO A 16 -2.04 -3.63 -4.22
C PRO A 16 -2.82 -4.84 -3.68
N ALA A 17 -4.03 -5.05 -4.22
CA ALA A 17 -4.89 -6.18 -3.85
C ALA A 17 -4.21 -7.54 -4.03
N ARG A 18 -3.37 -7.68 -5.07
CA ARG A 18 -2.57 -8.88 -5.32
C ARG A 18 -1.67 -9.22 -4.13
N LEU A 19 -0.97 -8.24 -3.55
CA LEU A 19 -0.11 -8.48 -2.39
C LEU A 19 -0.93 -8.96 -1.18
N ILE A 20 -2.11 -8.38 -0.97
CA ILE A 20 -3.02 -8.81 0.11
C ILE A 20 -3.39 -10.29 -0.10
N ALA A 21 -3.82 -10.65 -1.31
CA ALA A 21 -4.17 -12.02 -1.64
C ALA A 21 -3.00 -13.00 -1.48
N ASP A 22 -1.82 -12.66 -1.99
CA ASP A 22 -0.62 -13.50 -1.94
C ASP A 22 -0.19 -13.76 -0.49
N VAL A 23 -0.15 -12.72 0.34
CA VAL A 23 0.20 -12.84 1.77
C VAL A 23 -0.85 -13.65 2.52
N THR A 24 -2.15 -13.39 2.30
CA THR A 24 -3.22 -14.16 2.92
C THR A 24 -3.14 -15.64 2.52
N ALA A 25 -2.93 -15.95 1.25
CA ALA A 25 -2.78 -17.32 0.77
C ALA A 25 -1.56 -18.01 1.38
N CYS A 26 -0.42 -17.31 1.49
CA CYS A 26 0.79 -17.81 2.12
C CYS A 26 0.56 -18.18 3.59
N VAL A 27 -0.09 -17.29 4.36
CA VAL A 27 -0.45 -17.55 5.76
C VAL A 27 -1.36 -18.77 5.88
N LEU A 28 -2.43 -18.83 5.07
CA LEU A 28 -3.38 -19.95 5.11
C LEU A 28 -2.72 -21.28 4.71
N ALA A 29 -1.81 -21.28 3.73
CA ALA A 29 -1.07 -22.47 3.33
C ALA A 29 -0.19 -23.00 4.48
N GLY A 30 0.41 -22.12 5.28
CA GLY A 30 1.19 -22.50 6.47
C GLY A 30 0.36 -23.11 7.59
N LEU A 31 -0.96 -22.86 7.62
CA LEU A 31 -1.91 -23.42 8.58
C LEU A 31 -2.60 -24.70 8.08
N LYS A 32 -2.27 -25.17 6.87
CA LYS A 32 -2.89 -26.34 6.26
C LYS A 32 -2.77 -27.57 7.17
N ASN A 33 -3.86 -28.33 7.27
CA ASN A 33 -4.00 -29.54 8.10
C ASN A 33 -3.96 -29.31 9.62
N ARG A 34 -4.10 -28.07 10.10
CA ARG A 34 -4.31 -27.78 11.53
C ARG A 34 -5.79 -27.54 11.80
N SER A 35 -6.29 -28.05 12.92
CA SER A 35 -7.59 -27.60 13.41
C SER A 35 -7.46 -26.16 13.92
N ILE A 36 -8.56 -25.40 13.89
CA ILE A 36 -8.59 -24.03 14.42
C ILE A 36 -8.12 -23.97 15.89
N VAL A 37 -8.39 -25.02 16.66
CA VAL A 37 -8.00 -25.13 18.08
C VAL A 37 -6.50 -25.37 18.29
N ASP A 38 -5.80 -25.81 17.24
CA ASP A 38 -4.36 -26.12 17.28
C ASP A 38 -3.49 -24.95 16.80
N ILE A 39 -4.10 -23.84 16.38
CA ILE A 39 -3.37 -22.65 15.94
C ILE A 39 -2.76 -21.98 17.18
N PRO A 40 -1.43 -21.77 17.23
CA PRO A 40 -0.81 -21.07 18.34
C PRO A 40 -1.39 -19.66 18.54
N ALA A 41 -1.53 -19.22 19.79
CA ALA A 41 -2.19 -17.94 20.12
C ALA A 41 -1.51 -16.74 19.43
N GLU A 42 -0.19 -16.79 19.24
CA GLU A 42 0.60 -15.77 18.56
C GLU A 42 0.27 -15.63 17.06
N GLN A 43 -0.28 -16.69 16.44
CA GLN A 43 -0.74 -16.72 15.06
C GLN A 43 -2.23 -16.31 14.91
N GLN A 44 -2.90 -16.00 16.03
CA GLN A 44 -4.30 -15.59 16.04
C GLN A 44 -4.46 -14.07 16.22
N GLY A 45 -5.62 -13.55 15.81
CA GLY A 45 -6.03 -12.17 16.03
C GLY A 45 -5.78 -11.25 14.83
N ILE A 46 -5.67 -9.95 15.10
CA ILE A 46 -5.64 -8.90 14.07
C ILE A 46 -4.19 -8.56 13.70
N PHE A 47 -3.92 -8.52 12.40
CA PHE A 47 -2.63 -8.15 11.82
C PHE A 47 -2.81 -6.98 10.84
N HIS A 48 -1.84 -6.06 10.83
CA HIS A 48 -1.73 -5.09 9.74
C HIS A 48 -0.99 -5.67 8.56
N LEU A 49 -1.43 -5.30 7.36
CA LEU A 49 -0.81 -5.70 6.10
C LEU A 49 -0.82 -4.51 5.13
N THR A 50 0.36 -3.97 4.88
CA THR A 50 0.65 -3.02 3.81
C THR A 50 1.96 -3.38 3.13
N THR A 51 2.31 -2.73 2.03
CA THR A 51 3.71 -2.73 1.56
C THR A 51 4.65 -2.08 2.58
N ALA A 52 5.95 -2.34 2.47
CA ALA A 52 6.98 -1.61 3.21
C ALA A 52 7.20 -0.19 2.64
N GLY A 53 7.67 0.71 3.51
CA GLY A 53 7.82 2.13 3.19
C GLY A 53 6.49 2.88 3.22
N PHE A 54 6.52 4.16 2.84
CA PHE A 54 5.35 5.02 2.79
C PHE A 54 5.56 6.17 1.81
N THR A 55 4.48 6.86 1.45
CA THR A 55 4.47 8.06 0.62
C THR A 55 3.22 8.89 0.88
N SER A 56 3.14 10.09 0.31
CA SER A 56 1.91 10.88 0.26
C SER A 56 1.08 10.53 -0.98
N TRP A 57 -0.16 11.02 -1.09
CA TRP A 57 -0.93 10.88 -2.34
C TRP A 57 -0.19 11.53 -3.52
N HIS A 58 0.43 12.69 -3.30
CA HIS A 58 1.28 13.35 -4.30
C HIS A 58 2.44 12.46 -4.73
N GLY A 59 3.23 11.95 -3.77
CA GLY A 59 4.38 11.10 -4.09
C GLY A 59 3.99 9.77 -4.74
N PHE A 60 2.80 9.25 -4.44
CA PHE A 60 2.26 8.09 -5.15
C PHE A 60 1.91 8.40 -6.60
N ALA A 61 1.27 9.55 -6.87
CA ALA A 61 0.95 10.00 -8.22
C ALA A 61 2.19 10.30 -9.06
N GLU A 62 3.23 10.90 -8.47
CA GLU A 62 4.54 11.08 -9.12
C GLU A 62 5.12 9.75 -9.56
N ALA A 63 5.09 8.73 -8.69
CA ALA A 63 5.59 7.41 -9.03
C ALA A 63 4.75 6.70 -10.11
N ILE A 64 3.43 6.92 -10.15
CA ILE A 64 2.58 6.38 -11.24
C ILE A 64 2.98 7.01 -12.58
N LEU A 65 3.13 8.34 -12.65
CA LEU A 65 3.60 9.00 -13.87
C LEU A 65 5.00 8.53 -14.26
N GLN A 66 5.87 8.33 -13.28
CA GLN A 66 7.23 7.86 -13.53
C GLN A 66 7.28 6.42 -14.05
N PHE A 67 6.38 5.53 -13.62
CA PHE A 67 6.45 4.11 -13.97
C PHE A 67 5.49 3.69 -15.09
N SER A 68 4.70 4.62 -15.63
CA SER A 68 3.80 4.36 -16.76
C SER A 68 4.31 5.09 -18.01
N ASP A 69 4.86 4.33 -18.96
CA ASP A 69 5.45 4.87 -20.19
C ASP A 69 4.44 5.75 -20.97
N ASP A 70 3.18 5.28 -21.10
CA ASP A 70 2.09 6.04 -21.73
C ASP A 70 1.80 7.39 -21.06
N LEU A 71 2.01 7.49 -19.75
CA LEU A 71 1.76 8.71 -18.99
C LEU A 71 2.97 9.64 -18.94
N GLN A 72 4.19 9.12 -19.09
CA GLN A 72 5.39 9.95 -19.20
C GLN A 72 5.30 10.91 -20.40
N GLU A 73 4.76 10.45 -21.52
CA GLU A 73 4.62 11.27 -22.73
C GLU A 73 3.61 12.42 -22.59
N ARG A 74 2.67 12.31 -21.64
CA ARG A 74 1.56 13.27 -21.47
C ARG A 74 1.92 14.53 -20.70
N GLN A 75 3.13 14.62 -20.14
CA GLN A 75 3.64 15.80 -19.41
C GLN A 75 2.65 16.39 -18.40
N VAL A 76 1.92 15.54 -17.67
CA VAL A 76 0.93 16.00 -16.68
C VAL A 76 1.65 16.68 -15.51
N ARG A 77 1.32 17.94 -15.23
CA ARG A 77 1.88 18.68 -14.09
C ARG A 77 1.19 18.26 -12.79
N LEU A 78 1.95 17.78 -11.82
CA LEU A 78 1.44 17.51 -10.47
C LEU A 78 1.77 18.68 -9.54
N LEU A 79 0.77 19.14 -8.80
CA LEU A 79 0.92 20.15 -7.75
C LEU A 79 0.57 19.56 -6.40
N SER A 80 1.54 19.54 -5.49
CA SER A 80 1.31 19.20 -4.09
C SER A 80 0.51 20.29 -3.40
N ILE A 81 -0.62 19.91 -2.78
CA ILE A 81 -1.46 20.81 -1.99
C ILE A 81 -1.63 20.28 -0.56
N PRO A 82 -1.86 21.15 0.43
CA PRO A 82 -2.25 20.71 1.76
C PRO A 82 -3.69 20.16 1.76
N SER A 83 -4.00 19.27 2.69
CA SER A 83 -5.31 18.63 2.79
C SER A 83 -6.48 19.60 3.00
N HIS A 84 -6.24 20.78 3.61
CA HIS A 84 -7.28 21.81 3.77
C HIS A 84 -7.71 22.47 2.46
N ASP A 85 -6.85 22.43 1.42
CA ASP A 85 -7.16 22.90 0.07
C ASP A 85 -7.97 21.86 -0.73
N TYR A 86 -8.24 20.69 -0.14
CA TYR A 86 -9.04 19.62 -0.75
C TYR A 86 -10.04 19.03 0.27
N PRO A 87 -11.09 19.79 0.65
CA PRO A 87 -12.03 19.35 1.65
C PRO A 87 -12.85 18.15 1.16
N THR A 88 -12.80 17.06 1.92
CA THR A 88 -13.62 15.87 1.70
C THR A 88 -14.68 15.73 2.79
N PRO A 89 -15.86 15.13 2.51
CA PRO A 89 -16.90 14.95 3.53
C PRO A 89 -16.44 14.17 4.77
N ALA A 90 -15.57 13.17 4.57
CA ALA A 90 -14.92 12.46 5.66
C ALA A 90 -13.55 13.09 5.96
N GLN A 91 -13.24 13.24 7.26
CA GLN A 91 -11.90 13.63 7.69
C GLN A 91 -10.93 12.48 7.47
N ARG A 92 -9.90 12.70 6.66
CA ARG A 92 -8.83 11.73 6.44
C ARG A 92 -7.70 11.95 7.45
N PRO A 93 -7.10 10.89 8.00
CA PRO A 93 -5.95 11.04 8.88
C PRO A 93 -4.73 11.57 8.10
N GLN A 94 -3.95 12.45 8.73
CA GLN A 94 -2.66 12.89 8.18
C GLN A 94 -1.63 11.76 8.13
N ASN A 95 -1.75 10.76 9.00
CA ASN A 95 -0.86 9.60 9.03
C ASN A 95 -1.68 8.32 9.15
N SER A 96 -1.61 7.48 8.13
CA SER A 96 -2.26 6.18 8.02
C SER A 96 -1.25 5.03 7.90
N ARG A 97 0.02 5.27 8.24
CA ARG A 97 1.06 4.23 8.22
C ARG A 97 0.74 3.16 9.26
N LEU A 98 0.87 1.90 8.85
CA LEU A 98 0.60 0.75 9.69
C LEU A 98 1.90 0.00 10.00
N ASP A 99 2.06 -0.39 11.27
CA ASP A 99 3.15 -1.27 11.69
C ASP A 99 2.79 -2.72 11.38
N CYS A 100 3.51 -3.31 10.43
CA CYS A 100 3.35 -4.71 10.01
C CYS A 100 4.36 -5.66 10.68
N THR A 101 5.13 -5.20 11.68
CA THR A 101 6.17 -6.00 12.37
C THR A 101 5.62 -7.30 12.92
N ARG A 102 4.43 -7.25 13.55
CA ARG A 102 3.76 -8.44 14.09
C ARG A 102 3.52 -9.50 13.01
N LEU A 103 2.97 -9.11 11.85
CA LEU A 103 2.72 -10.03 10.75
C LEU A 103 4.02 -10.67 10.23
N GLN A 104 5.04 -9.83 10.00
CA GLN A 104 6.33 -10.26 9.48
C GLN A 104 7.03 -11.24 10.42
N GLN A 105 7.05 -10.96 11.72
CA GLN A 105 7.67 -11.82 12.72
C GLN A 105 6.91 -13.12 12.94
N THR A 106 5.57 -13.06 13.02
CA THR A 106 4.73 -14.25 13.28
C THR A 106 4.79 -15.26 12.13
N PHE A 107 4.85 -14.79 10.88
CA PHE A 107 4.77 -15.67 9.70
C PHE A 107 6.06 -15.72 8.86
N GLY A 108 7.14 -15.09 9.31
CA GLY A 108 8.43 -15.07 8.60
C GLY A 108 8.37 -14.37 7.24
N LEU A 109 7.49 -13.38 7.09
CA LEU A 109 7.23 -12.69 5.83
C LEU A 109 8.09 -11.44 5.68
N HIS A 110 8.48 -11.13 4.44
CA HIS A 110 9.10 -9.87 4.07
C HIS A 110 8.19 -9.13 3.09
N LEU A 111 7.70 -7.96 3.50
CA LEU A 111 6.78 -7.18 2.68
C LEU A 111 7.57 -6.35 1.65
N PRO A 112 7.15 -6.34 0.38
CA PRO A 112 7.89 -5.62 -0.65
C PRO A 112 7.77 -4.12 -0.42
N ASN A 113 8.80 -3.38 -0.83
CA ASN A 113 8.75 -1.94 -0.92
C ASN A 113 7.61 -1.49 -1.88
N TRP A 114 6.90 -0.42 -1.53
CA TRP A 114 5.71 0.01 -2.27
C TRP A 114 5.97 0.39 -3.73
N GLN A 115 7.14 0.94 -4.06
CA GLN A 115 7.51 1.25 -5.44
C GLN A 115 7.64 -0.02 -6.28
N ASN A 116 8.22 -1.08 -5.73
CA ASN A 116 8.33 -2.37 -6.43
C ASN A 116 6.95 -2.99 -6.67
N ALA A 117 6.07 -2.92 -5.66
CA ALA A 117 4.70 -3.40 -5.77
C ALA A 117 3.89 -2.61 -6.80
N LEU A 118 4.10 -1.29 -6.87
CA LEU A 118 3.49 -0.43 -7.88
C LEU A 118 3.93 -0.80 -9.31
N ARG A 119 5.23 -0.97 -9.54
CA ARG A 119 5.77 -1.37 -10.86
C ARG A 119 5.11 -2.66 -11.36
N LEU A 120 5.10 -3.69 -10.53
CA LEU A 120 4.42 -4.96 -10.84
C LEU A 120 2.93 -4.76 -11.16
N THR A 121 2.26 -3.84 -10.48
CA THR A 121 0.84 -3.54 -10.70
C THR A 121 0.60 -2.88 -12.06
N LEU A 122 1.52 -2.02 -12.51
CA LEU A 122 1.43 -1.33 -13.81
C LEU A 122 1.85 -2.23 -14.97
N ASP A 123 2.84 -3.12 -14.77
CA ASP A 123 3.34 -4.05 -15.80
C ASP A 123 2.34 -5.15 -16.17
N THR A 124 1.30 -5.40 -15.35
CA THR A 124 0.33 -6.49 -15.58
C THR A 124 -0.88 -6.06 -16.43
N GLN A 125 -0.73 -5.04 -17.29
CA GLN A 125 -1.79 -4.53 -18.17
C GLN A 125 -1.53 -4.87 -19.64
#